data_AF-A0AAE0VF06-F1
#
_entry.id   AF-A0AAE0VF06-F1
#
_cell.length_a   1.000
_cell.length_b   1.000
_cell.length_c   1.000
_cell.angle_alpha   90.00
_cell.angle_beta   90.00
_cell.angle_gamma   90.00
#
_symmetry.space_group_name_H-M   'P 1'
#
loop_
_entity.id
_entity.type
_entity.pdbx_description
1 polymer ?
#
loop_
_entity_poly.entity_id
_entity_poly.type
_entity_poly.pdbx_seq_one_letter_code
_entity_poly.pdbx_strand_id
1 'polypeptide(L)'
;MVGCELEEKERFWSELDEVMESIPTGERVVIKADFNGHVGEGNTGDEEVMGKFGLKERNLEGQLVVDFAKTMDMSVVNTYFQKKATYYVEDAI
;
A
#
# COMPACT_ATOMS: atom_id res chain seq x y z
N MET A 1 4.16 10.75 -3.39
CA MET A 1 3.41 11.14 -2.17
C MET A 1 4.30 11.81 -1.15
N VAL A 2 5.42 11.20 -0.73
CA VAL A 2 6.38 11.90 0.13
C VAL A 2 6.86 13.19 -0.55
N GLY A 3 6.82 14.31 0.18
CA GLY A 3 7.21 15.63 -0.34
C GLY A 3 6.14 16.37 -1.15
N CYS A 4 4.97 15.79 -1.39
CA CYS A 4 3.83 16.48 -2.01
C CYS A 4 3.03 17.28 -0.97
N GLU A 5 2.36 18.34 -1.42
CA GLU A 5 1.44 19.11 -0.59
C GLU A 5 0.23 18.26 -0.18
N LEU A 6 -0.38 18.54 0.98
CA LEU A 6 -1.51 17.75 1.49
C LEU A 6 -2.67 17.71 0.50
N GLU A 7 -3.01 18.86 -0.10
CA GLU A 7 -4.10 18.96 -1.09
C GLU A 7 -3.85 18.07 -2.31
N GLU A 8 -2.59 17.94 -2.76
CA GLU A 8 -2.24 17.06 -3.87
C GLU A 8 -2.39 15.58 -3.49
N LYS A 9 -2.03 15.23 -2.25
CA LYS A 9 -2.19 13.87 -1.71
C LYS A 9 -3.67 13.50 -1.60
N GLU A 10 -4.48 14.39 -1.04
CA GLU A 10 -5.92 14.20 -0.88
C GLU A 10 -6.62 14.06 -2.23
N ARG A 11 -6.29 14.93 -3.19
CA ARG A 11 -6.81 14.83 -4.55
C ARG A 11 -6.46 13.50 -5.20
N PHE A 12 -5.21 13.04 -5.08
CA PHE A 12 -4.78 11.77 -5.65
C PHE A 12 -5.59 10.59 -5.12
N TRP A 13 -5.79 10.49 -3.79
CA TRP A 13 -6.56 9.40 -3.22
C TRP A 13 -8.04 9.48 -3.59
N SER A 14 -8.64 10.67 -3.58
CA SER A 14 -10.03 10.88 -4.00
C SER A 14 -10.25 10.45 -5.45
N GLU A 15 -9.35 10.84 -6.36
CA GLU A 15 -9.45 10.45 -7.78
C GLU A 15 -9.25 8.94 -7.96
N LEU A 16 -8.36 8.33 -7.18
CA LEU A 16 -8.15 6.87 -7.22
C LEU A 16 -9.39 6.13 -6.71
N ASP A 17 -10.02 6.60 -5.64
CA ASP A 17 -11.25 6.04 -5.10
C ASP A 17 -12.38 6.09 -6.14
N GLU A 18 -12.59 7.24 -6.79
CA GLU A 18 -13.59 7.38 -7.86
C GLU A 18 -13.33 6.42 -9.03
N VAL A 19 -12.07 6.25 -9.42
CA VAL A 19 -11.70 5.30 -10.48
C VAL A 19 -12.02 3.88 -10.04
N MET A 20 -11.69 3.49 -8.81
CA MET A 20 -11.99 2.15 -8.28
C MET A 20 -13.48 1.87 -8.22
N GLU A 21 -14.28 2.82 -7.76
CA GLU A 21 -15.74 2.70 -7.68
C GLU A 21 -16.41 2.61 -9.06
N SER A 22 -15.79 3.17 -10.10
CA SER A 22 -16.29 3.10 -11.47
C SER A 22 -16.10 1.73 -12.14
N ILE A 23 -15.26 0.86 -11.58
CA ILE A 23 -14.95 -0.44 -12.17
C ILE A 23 -16.13 -1.41 -11.94
N PRO A 24 -16.65 -2.07 -12.99
CA PRO A 24 -17.74 -3.02 -12.83
C PRO A 24 -17.41 -4.14 -11.84
N THR A 25 -18.38 -4.48 -10.99
CA THR A 25 -18.27 -5.61 -10.06
C THR A 25 -17.98 -6.90 -10.82
N GLY A 26 -16.97 -7.65 -10.37
CA GLY A 26 -16.54 -8.91 -10.98
C GLY A 26 -15.27 -8.81 -11.82
N GLU A 27 -14.83 -7.60 -12.16
CA GLU A 27 -13.51 -7.38 -12.74
C GLU A 27 -12.40 -7.59 -11.70
N ARG A 28 -11.22 -8.01 -12.17
CA ARG A 28 -10.04 -8.18 -11.33
C ARG A 28 -9.12 -6.99 -11.49
N VAL A 29 -8.90 -6.26 -10.40
CA VAL A 29 -8.04 -5.08 -10.40
C VAL A 29 -6.68 -5.41 -9.78
N VAL A 30 -5.61 -4.98 -10.46
CA VAL A 30 -4.25 -5.03 -9.92
C VAL A 30 -3.62 -3.66 -10.11
N ILE A 31 -3.28 -3.01 -9.01
CA ILE A 31 -2.55 -1.74 -9.02
C ILE A 31 -1.08 -2.03 -8.84
N LYS A 32 -0.26 -1.61 -9.80
CA LYS A 32 1.20 -1.69 -9.75
C LYS A 32 1.78 -0.29 -9.75
N ALA A 33 1.93 0.28 -8.57
CA ALA A 33 2.48 1.61 -8.36
C ALA A 33 3.44 1.63 -7.17
N ASP A 34 4.29 2.66 -7.13
CA ASP A 34 5.10 2.98 -5.95
C ASP A 34 4.43 4.10 -5.15
N PHE A 35 3.71 3.70 -4.11
CA PHE A 35 3.03 4.63 -3.20
C PHE A 35 3.99 5.33 -2.23
N ASN A 36 5.28 4.95 -2.22
CA ASN A 36 6.29 5.46 -1.27
C ASN A 36 5.89 5.30 0.21
N GLY A 37 5.08 4.28 0.51
CA GLY A 37 4.63 3.94 1.86
C GLY A 37 5.32 2.69 2.39
N HIS A 38 5.79 2.75 3.63
CA HIS A 38 6.19 1.55 4.39
C HIS A 38 4.95 1.04 5.13
N VAL A 39 4.41 -0.08 4.69
CA VAL A 39 3.18 -0.66 5.27
C VAL A 39 3.40 -1.39 6.60
N GLY A 40 4.67 -1.59 6.99
CA GLY A 40 5.04 -2.21 8.27
C GLY A 40 5.40 -3.68 8.17
N GLU A 41 6.18 -4.19 9.12
CA GLU A 41 6.41 -5.61 9.37
C GLU A 41 5.23 -6.25 10.10
N GLY A 42 4.96 -7.53 9.79
CA GLY A 42 3.81 -8.25 10.33
C GLY A 42 2.47 -7.77 9.77
N ASN A 43 1.38 -8.25 10.36
CA ASN A 43 0.02 -7.93 9.93
C ASN A 43 -1.01 -7.92 11.07
N THR A 44 -0.56 -7.85 12.32
CA THR A 44 -1.47 -7.88 13.48
C THR A 44 -2.44 -6.70 13.41
N GLY A 45 -3.75 -6.98 13.31
CA GLY A 45 -4.81 -5.98 13.16
C GLY A 45 -5.14 -5.57 11.72
N ASP A 46 -4.43 -6.12 10.74
CA ASP A 46 -4.62 -5.89 9.31
C ASP A 46 -4.53 -7.21 8.50
N GLU A 47 -4.79 -8.35 9.14
CA GLU A 47 -4.65 -9.68 8.56
C GLU A 47 -5.53 -9.91 7.32
N GLU A 48 -6.62 -9.16 7.19
CA GLU A 48 -7.54 -9.20 6.08
C GLU A 48 -6.94 -8.63 4.78
N VAL A 49 -6.00 -7.69 4.89
CA VAL A 49 -5.40 -7.00 3.72
C VAL A 49 -3.90 -7.29 3.56
N MET A 50 -3.19 -7.63 4.63
CA MET A 50 -1.73 -7.80 4.63
C MET A 50 -1.28 -9.23 4.96
N GLY A 51 -0.24 -9.68 4.26
CA GLY A 51 0.59 -10.80 4.68
C GLY A 51 1.65 -10.41 5.73
N LYS A 52 2.39 -11.41 6.23
CA LYS A 52 3.29 -11.26 7.40
C LYS A 52 4.69 -10.72 7.09
N PHE A 53 5.05 -10.60 5.82
CA PHE A 53 6.40 -10.31 5.35
C PHE A 53 6.58 -8.88 4.86
N GLY A 54 5.76 -7.95 5.37
CA GLY A 54 6.06 -6.53 5.22
C GLY A 54 7.38 -6.16 5.88
N LEU A 55 7.89 -4.96 5.57
CA LEU A 55 9.23 -4.52 5.97
C LEU A 55 9.17 -3.11 6.54
N LYS A 56 10.16 -2.79 7.39
CA LYS A 56 10.32 -1.52 8.09
C LYS A 56 9.13 -1.20 9.01
N GLU A 57 9.23 -0.14 9.78
CA GLU A 57 8.09 0.35 10.57
C GLU A 57 7.07 1.04 9.66
N ARG A 58 5.79 0.97 10.03
CA ARG A 58 4.72 1.62 9.27
C ARG A 58 4.85 3.14 9.35
N ASN A 59 4.89 3.81 8.20
CA ASN A 59 4.84 5.28 8.12
C ASN A 59 3.45 5.78 7.72
N LEU A 60 3.26 7.11 7.71
CA LEU A 60 1.96 7.74 7.37
C LEU A 60 1.48 7.33 5.98
N GLU A 61 2.36 7.39 4.98
CA GLU A 61 2.04 6.98 3.62
C GLU A 61 1.66 5.49 3.54
N GLY A 62 2.31 4.63 4.31
CA GLY A 62 1.98 3.22 4.40
C GLY A 62 0.65 2.95 5.09
N GLN A 63 0.29 3.74 6.11
CA GLN A 63 -1.03 3.65 6.73
C GLN A 63 -2.13 3.99 5.73
N LEU A 64 -1.97 5.04 4.92
CA LEU A 64 -2.93 5.39 3.87
C LEU A 64 -3.12 4.25 2.85
N VAL A 65 -2.05 3.56 2.47
CA VAL A 65 -2.13 2.38 1.59
C VAL A 65 -2.93 1.24 2.24
N VAL A 66 -2.73 0.99 3.54
CA VAL A 66 -3.47 -0.05 4.28
C VAL A 66 -4.95 0.32 4.42
N ASP A 67 -5.26 1.57 4.75
CA ASP A 67 -6.63 2.05 4.89
C ASP A 67 -7.40 2.01 3.56
N PHE A 68 -6.73 2.41 2.46
CA PHE A 68 -7.27 2.27 1.11
C PHE A 68 -7.54 0.80 0.77
N ALA A 69 -6.58 -0.09 1.03
CA ALA A 69 -6.74 -1.51 0.77
C ALA A 69 -7.93 -2.10 1.56
N LYS A 70 -8.12 -1.70 2.82
CA LYS A 70 -9.27 -2.12 3.63
C LYS A 70 -10.59 -1.62 3.06
N THR A 71 -10.63 -0.35 2.67
CA THR A 71 -11.83 0.28 2.11
C THR A 71 -12.27 -0.38 0.81
N MET A 72 -11.30 -0.77 -0.02
CA MET A 72 -11.52 -1.34 -1.34
C MET A 72 -11.52 -2.88 -1.37
N ASP A 73 -11.46 -3.55 -0.21
CA ASP A 73 -11.35 -5.01 -0.07
C ASP A 73 -10.20 -5.61 -0.92
N MET A 74 -9.04 -4.97 -0.87
CA MET A 74 -7.84 -5.32 -1.63
C MET A 74 -6.74 -5.89 -0.73
N SER A 75 -5.82 -6.64 -1.32
CA SER A 75 -4.65 -7.17 -0.62
C SER A 75 -3.36 -6.44 -1.00
N VAL A 76 -2.54 -6.10 -0.01
CA VAL A 76 -1.19 -5.55 -0.21
C VAL A 76 -0.23 -6.70 -0.55
N VAL A 77 -0.23 -7.14 -1.81
CA VAL A 77 0.44 -8.38 -2.24
C VAL A 77 1.93 -8.46 -1.88
N ASN A 78 2.63 -7.33 -1.84
CA ASN A 78 4.06 -7.27 -1.50
C ASN A 78 4.41 -7.78 -0.09
N THR A 79 3.43 -7.88 0.83
CA THR A 79 3.64 -8.34 2.21
C THR A 79 3.38 -9.84 2.37
N TYR A 80 2.90 -10.53 1.33
CA TYR A 80 2.62 -11.98 1.38
C TYR A 80 3.84 -12.85 1.09
N PHE A 81 4.92 -12.27 0.59
CA PHE A 81 6.11 -13.01 0.16
C PHE A 81 7.35 -12.53 0.89
N GLN A 82 8.07 -13.46 1.50
CA GLN A 82 9.38 -13.18 2.08
C GLN A 82 10.38 -12.84 0.97
N LYS A 83 10.87 -11.60 0.96
CA LYS A 83 11.92 -11.17 0.03
C LYS A 83 13.29 -11.68 0.50
N LYS A 84 14.19 -11.96 -0.45
CA LYS A 84 15.59 -12.33 -0.11
C LYS A 84 16.35 -11.10 0.37
N ALA A 85 17.31 -11.33 1.27
CA ALA A 85 18.22 -10.30 1.79
C ALA A 85 18.91 -9.45 0.72
N THR A 86 19.21 -10.06 -0.43
CA THR A 86 19.93 -9.42 -1.55
C THR A 86 19.10 -8.37 -2.32
N TYR A 87 17.79 -8.27 -2.08
CA TYR A 87 16.93 -7.26 -2.69
C TYR A 87 16.72 -6.03 -1.78
N TYR A 88 17.36 -6.02 -0.61
CA TYR A 88 17.40 -4.84 0.25
C TYR A 88 18.59 -3.99 -0.18
N VAL A 89 18.31 -2.87 -0.85
CA VAL A 89 19.30 -1.83 -1.14
C VAL A 89 18.82 -0.60 -0.39
N GLU A 90 19.27 -0.42 0.86
CA GLU A 90 19.09 0.83 1.61
C GLU A 90 19.99 0.96 2.85
N ASP A 91 21.12 0.25 2.94
CA ASP A 91 22.15 0.47 3.98
C ASP A 91 23.54 0.69 3.35
N ALA A 92 23.61 1.58 2.36
CA ALA A 92 24.87 2.12 1.86
C ALA A 92 24.71 3.59 1.47
N ILE A 93 24.78 4.45 2.49
CA ILE A 93 25.46 5.76 2.63
C ILE A 93 24.70 6.60 3.65
#